data_AF-A0A7V4TAG1-F1
#
_entry.id   AF-A0A7V4TAG1-F1
#
_cell.length_a   1.000
_cell.length_b   1.000
_cell.length_c   1.000
_cell.angle_alpha   90.00
_cell.angle_beta   90.00
_cell.angle_gamma   90.00
#
_symmetry.space_group_name_H-M   'P 1'
#
loop_
_entity.id
_entity.type
_entity.pdbx_description
1 polymer ?
#
loop_
_entity_poly.entity_id
_entity_poly.type
_entity_poly.pdbx_seq_one_letter_code
_entity_poly.pdbx_strand_id
1 'polypeptide(L)'
;MISGSLNILFSFCLFSILGWVLEVSYRSLRDRRFVNPGLLKGPYLILYGAGALILMGCVSLIHEYNFLESNFLIKVFVYFAATTGIELISGFNAQYFFHVRLWDYSDQRFQYKGHICLKFSIYWILLAFVFEYFLFPLYQILIIWLPHGVKILFVGVVASMMFIDLAVLSVGQFLFANKWTKKEEAAIETEFLETAAPLLDNPTVKALSQYNHHRGKTRLDHVKEVAWLSFLWGKRLSLDCSAIVRGALLHDLFFYDWLREGPRLHGFRHHNISLKNARKVTFLSKKEEDIIKKHMWPLTIIPPRYPESFVVSFVDTFCSTRDYIGSSKGKGDCSRFTVHS
;
A
#
# COMPACT_ATOMS: atom_id res chain seq x y z
N MET A 1 -22.23 -24.79 -6.53
CA MET A 1 -22.68 -24.28 -5.21
C MET A 1 -21.56 -23.45 -4.54
N ILE A 2 -21.34 -22.21 -4.99
CA ILE A 2 -20.60 -21.17 -4.25
C ILE A 2 -21.52 -19.94 -4.21
N SER A 3 -22.68 -20.06 -3.55
CA SER A 3 -23.76 -19.07 -3.68
C SER A 3 -23.70 -17.93 -2.63
N GLY A 4 -22.56 -17.76 -1.95
CA GLY A 4 -22.38 -16.67 -0.98
C GLY A 4 -21.16 -15.81 -1.32
N SER A 5 -21.36 -14.48 -1.39
CA SER A 5 -20.27 -13.49 -1.56
C SER A 5 -19.13 -13.70 -0.56
N LEU A 6 -19.46 -14.06 0.68
CA LEU A 6 -18.49 -14.39 1.72
C LEU A 6 -17.62 -15.60 1.36
N ASN A 7 -18.19 -16.67 0.78
CA ASN A 7 -17.42 -17.85 0.40
C ASN A 7 -16.48 -17.54 -0.78
N ILE A 8 -16.88 -16.67 -1.72
CA ILE A 8 -16.02 -16.21 -2.81
C ILE A 8 -14.82 -15.44 -2.25
N LEU A 9 -15.05 -14.48 -1.35
CA LEU A 9 -13.98 -13.71 -0.73
C LEU A 9 -13.06 -14.59 0.12
N PHE A 10 -13.64 -15.55 0.85
CA PHE A 10 -12.88 -16.53 1.63
C PHE A 10 -12.01 -17.40 0.73
N SER A 11 -12.56 -17.98 -0.34
CA SER A 11 -11.79 -18.73 -1.36
C SER A 11 -10.60 -17.89 -1.85
N PHE A 12 -10.87 -16.65 -2.27
CA PHE A 12 -9.84 -15.77 -2.79
C PHE A 12 -8.70 -15.54 -1.79
N CYS A 13 -9.05 -15.22 -0.53
CA CYS A 13 -8.06 -14.99 0.53
C CYS A 13 -7.25 -16.25 0.84
N LEU A 14 -7.93 -17.40 0.99
CA LEU A 14 -7.29 -18.68 1.31
C LEU A 14 -6.32 -19.12 0.21
N PHE A 15 -6.76 -19.12 -1.05
CA PHE A 15 -5.93 -19.56 -2.16
C PHE A 15 -4.82 -18.56 -2.51
N SER A 16 -4.98 -17.28 -2.18
CA SER A 16 -3.88 -16.32 -2.24
C SER A 16 -2.76 -16.68 -1.26
N ILE A 17 -3.09 -17.09 -0.03
CA ILE A 17 -2.10 -17.52 0.97
C ILE A 17 -1.47 -18.87 0.58
N LEU A 18 -2.28 -19.85 0.18
CA LEU A 18 -1.77 -21.17 -0.24
C LEU A 18 -0.86 -21.07 -1.46
N GLY A 19 -1.25 -20.25 -2.44
CA GLY A 19 -0.42 -19.98 -3.62
C GLY A 19 0.88 -19.28 -3.27
N TRP A 20 0.85 -18.34 -2.31
CA TRP A 20 2.06 -17.74 -1.78
C TRP A 20 2.98 -18.76 -1.12
N VAL A 21 2.45 -19.65 -0.26
CA VAL A 21 3.25 -20.72 0.37
C VAL A 21 3.91 -21.62 -0.67
N LEU A 22 3.15 -22.03 -1.70
CA LEU A 22 3.66 -22.85 -2.80
C LEU A 22 4.81 -22.15 -3.53
N GLU A 23 4.60 -20.90 -3.95
CA GLU A 23 5.56 -20.17 -4.76
C GLU A 23 6.80 -19.74 -3.96
N VAL A 24 6.63 -19.33 -2.69
CA VAL A 24 7.75 -19.06 -1.76
C VAL A 24 8.58 -20.32 -1.58
N SER A 25 7.94 -21.46 -1.36
CA SER A 25 8.64 -22.73 -1.14
C SER A 25 9.44 -23.10 -2.39
N TYR A 26 8.81 -23.06 -3.57
CA TYR A 26 9.46 -23.35 -4.84
C TYR A 26 10.68 -22.44 -5.09
N ARG A 27 10.49 -21.12 -5.03
CA ARG A 27 11.57 -20.16 -5.32
C ARG A 27 12.66 -20.18 -4.25
N SER A 28 12.29 -20.30 -2.98
CA SER A 28 13.27 -20.28 -1.89
C SER A 28 14.13 -21.54 -1.85
N LEU A 29 13.55 -22.70 -2.18
CA LEU A 29 14.31 -23.94 -2.33
C LEU A 29 15.26 -23.87 -3.54
N ARG A 30 14.79 -23.35 -4.68
CA ARG A 30 15.59 -23.19 -5.89
C ARG A 30 16.76 -22.21 -5.69
N ASP A 31 16.50 -21.07 -5.08
CA ASP A 31 17.45 -19.97 -4.95
C ASP A 31 18.24 -20.02 -3.63
N ARG A 32 17.97 -21.03 -2.77
CA ARG A 32 18.60 -21.27 -1.45
C ARG A 32 18.57 -20.06 -0.50
N ARG A 33 17.57 -19.19 -0.67
CA ARG A 33 17.33 -18.01 0.17
C ARG A 33 15.85 -17.72 0.18
N PHE A 34 15.37 -17.00 1.19
CA PHE A 34 13.98 -16.57 1.20
C PHE A 34 13.69 -15.62 0.01
N VAL A 35 12.76 -16.01 -0.85
CA VAL A 35 12.28 -15.22 -1.98
C VAL A 35 10.79 -15.03 -1.82
N ASN A 36 10.38 -13.79 -1.55
CA ASN A 36 8.96 -13.43 -1.54
C ASN A 36 8.46 -13.25 -2.99
N PRO A 37 7.51 -14.08 -3.46
CA PRO A 37 6.96 -13.97 -4.79
C PRO A 37 5.82 -12.96 -4.84
N GLY A 38 5.69 -12.31 -5.98
CA GLY A 38 4.53 -11.47 -6.28
C GLY A 38 4.77 -9.98 -6.11
N LEU A 39 3.68 -9.25 -6.31
CA LEU A 39 3.67 -7.80 -6.35
C LEU A 39 3.67 -7.18 -4.94
N LEU A 40 2.95 -7.81 -4.01
CA LEU A 40 2.78 -7.36 -2.64
C LEU A 40 3.83 -7.98 -1.71
N LYS A 41 4.11 -7.34 -0.58
CA LYS A 41 5.12 -7.77 0.42
C LYS A 41 4.57 -8.78 1.42
N GLY A 42 3.27 -8.81 1.65
CA GLY A 42 2.63 -9.71 2.60
C GLY A 42 2.58 -11.17 2.13
N PRO A 43 2.11 -12.08 3.01
CA PRO A 43 2.11 -13.52 2.75
C PRO A 43 0.94 -13.97 1.87
N TYR A 44 0.79 -13.35 0.71
CA TYR A 44 -0.29 -13.61 -0.22
C TYR A 44 0.09 -13.30 -1.66
N LEU A 45 -0.44 -14.12 -2.57
CA LEU A 45 -0.22 -14.00 -3.99
C LEU A 45 -1.57 -13.90 -4.70
N ILE A 46 -2.03 -12.66 -4.93
CA ILE A 46 -3.35 -12.34 -5.50
C ILE A 46 -3.66 -13.14 -6.78
N LEU A 47 -2.63 -13.38 -7.60
CA LEU A 47 -2.72 -14.17 -8.83
C LEU A 47 -3.30 -15.56 -8.58
N TYR A 48 -2.89 -16.25 -7.52
CA TYR A 48 -3.35 -17.59 -7.20
C TYR A 48 -4.78 -17.58 -6.63
N GLY A 49 -5.14 -16.56 -5.84
CA GLY A 49 -6.52 -16.37 -5.39
C GLY A 49 -7.48 -16.18 -6.57
N ALA A 50 -7.12 -15.32 -7.52
CA ALA A 50 -7.89 -15.10 -8.74
C ALA A 50 -7.92 -16.34 -9.64
N GLY A 51 -6.77 -17.01 -9.83
CA GLY A 51 -6.67 -18.25 -10.60
C GLY A 51 -7.53 -19.37 -10.03
N ALA A 52 -7.53 -19.56 -8.71
CA ALA A 52 -8.38 -20.53 -8.05
C ALA A 52 -9.88 -20.23 -8.27
N LEU A 53 -10.31 -18.97 -8.16
CA LEU A 53 -11.71 -18.61 -8.44
C LEU A 53 -12.11 -18.91 -9.90
N ILE A 54 -11.25 -18.59 -10.87
CA ILE A 54 -11.50 -18.92 -12.27
C ILE A 54 -11.60 -20.43 -12.45
N LEU A 55 -10.66 -21.21 -11.89
CA LEU A 55 -10.68 -22.67 -11.98
C LEU A 55 -11.92 -23.27 -11.32
N MET A 56 -12.33 -22.79 -10.14
CA MET A 56 -13.58 -23.22 -9.51
C MET A 56 -14.80 -22.94 -10.38
N GLY A 57 -14.84 -21.78 -11.05
CA GLY A 57 -15.86 -21.44 -12.03
C GLY A 57 -15.86 -22.41 -13.21
N CYS A 58 -14.69 -22.68 -13.80
CA CYS A 58 -14.53 -23.66 -14.87
C CYS A 58 -15.01 -25.06 -14.45
N VAL A 59 -14.58 -25.56 -13.29
CA VAL A 59 -14.99 -26.87 -12.76
C VAL A 59 -16.49 -26.95 -12.54
N SER A 60 -17.09 -25.88 -11.99
CA SER A 60 -18.53 -25.81 -11.75
C SER A 60 -19.33 -25.84 -13.05
N LEU A 61 -18.91 -25.08 -14.07
CA LEU A 61 -19.52 -25.07 -15.40
C LEU A 61 -19.35 -26.42 -16.11
N ILE A 62 -18.20 -27.07 -15.96
CA ILE A 62 -17.93 -28.39 -16.55
C ILE A 62 -18.89 -29.45 -15.98
N HIS A 63 -19.12 -29.46 -14.66
CA HIS A 63 -20.05 -30.40 -14.01
C HIS A 63 -21.52 -30.09 -14.34
N GLU A 64 -21.93 -28.82 -14.32
CA GLU A 64 -23.33 -28.43 -14.50
C GLU A 64 -23.88 -28.83 -15.88
N TYR A 65 -23.06 -28.75 -16.93
CA TYR A 65 -23.52 -29.02 -18.29
C TYR A 65 -23.42 -30.49 -18.72
N ASN A 66 -22.90 -31.42 -17.89
CA ASN A 66 -22.73 -32.87 -18.18
C ASN A 66 -22.09 -33.25 -19.54
N PHE A 67 -21.69 -32.28 -20.36
CA PHE A 67 -21.18 -32.44 -21.72
C PHE A 67 -19.65 -32.67 -21.75
N LEU A 68 -18.99 -32.44 -20.60
CA LEU A 68 -17.54 -32.29 -20.50
C LEU A 68 -16.87 -33.26 -19.52
N GLU A 69 -17.62 -33.99 -18.71
CA GLU A 69 -17.04 -34.90 -17.72
C GLU A 69 -16.20 -36.02 -18.35
N SER A 70 -16.52 -36.43 -19.57
CA SER A 70 -15.85 -37.54 -20.28
C SER A 70 -14.71 -37.12 -21.21
N ASN A 71 -14.53 -35.82 -21.49
CA ASN A 71 -13.56 -35.35 -22.48
C ASN A 71 -12.34 -34.68 -21.83
N PHE A 72 -11.39 -35.49 -21.39
CA PHE A 72 -10.09 -35.06 -20.82
C PHE A 72 -9.43 -33.93 -21.64
N LEU A 73 -9.48 -34.02 -22.97
CA LEU A 73 -8.90 -33.01 -23.86
C LEU A 73 -9.54 -31.64 -23.70
N ILE A 74 -10.85 -31.55 -23.47
CA ILE A 74 -11.51 -30.25 -23.30
C ILE A 74 -11.10 -29.62 -21.96
N LYS A 75 -10.98 -30.42 -20.89
CA LYS A 75 -10.43 -29.93 -19.60
C LYS A 75 -9.02 -29.37 -19.78
N VAL A 76 -8.16 -30.04 -20.54
CA VAL A 76 -6.81 -29.55 -20.87
C VAL A 76 -6.87 -28.17 -21.55
N PHE A 77 -7.72 -28.00 -22.57
CA PHE A 77 -7.87 -26.72 -23.27
C PHE A 77 -8.42 -25.61 -22.37
N VAL A 78 -9.45 -25.89 -21.56
CA VAL A 78 -10.05 -24.94 -20.63
C VAL A 78 -9.02 -24.50 -19.58
N TYR A 79 -8.30 -25.44 -18.97
CA TYR A 79 -7.27 -25.12 -17.98
C TYR A 79 -6.09 -24.38 -18.60
N PHE A 80 -5.63 -24.78 -19.79
CA PHE A 80 -4.59 -24.05 -20.51
C PHE A 80 -4.99 -22.59 -20.73
N ALA A 81 -6.21 -22.35 -21.24
CA ALA A 81 -6.71 -21.00 -21.50
C ALA A 81 -6.86 -20.19 -20.21
N ALA A 82 -7.43 -20.78 -19.16
CA ALA A 82 -7.63 -20.12 -17.88
C ALA A 82 -6.30 -19.74 -17.20
N THR A 83 -5.38 -20.69 -17.03
CA THR A 83 -4.14 -20.46 -16.28
C THR A 83 -3.11 -19.66 -17.08
N THR A 84 -2.94 -19.94 -18.38
CA THR A 84 -2.02 -19.17 -19.22
C THR A 84 -2.57 -17.77 -19.50
N GLY A 85 -3.89 -17.64 -19.65
CA GLY A 85 -4.54 -16.34 -19.84
C GLY A 85 -4.37 -15.42 -18.63
N ILE A 86 -4.64 -15.92 -17.42
CA ILE A 86 -4.45 -15.10 -16.21
C ILE A 86 -2.97 -14.77 -15.97
N GLU A 87 -2.04 -15.69 -16.24
CA GLU A 87 -0.60 -15.41 -16.17
C GLU A 87 -0.23 -14.29 -17.14
N LEU A 88 -0.64 -14.37 -18.40
CA LEU A 88 -0.36 -13.36 -19.42
C LEU A 88 -0.91 -11.98 -19.04
N ILE A 89 -2.20 -11.90 -18.70
CA ILE A 89 -2.87 -10.65 -18.34
C ILE A 89 -2.22 -10.02 -17.11
N SER A 90 -1.92 -10.83 -16.09
CA SER A 90 -1.31 -10.35 -14.86
C SER A 90 0.12 -9.87 -15.07
N GLY A 91 0.88 -10.57 -15.92
CA GLY A 91 2.22 -10.16 -16.33
C GLY A 91 2.22 -8.80 -17.02
N PHE A 92 1.30 -8.57 -17.96
CA PHE A 92 1.16 -7.27 -18.62
C PHE A 92 0.70 -6.18 -17.67
N ASN A 93 -0.30 -6.44 -16.82
CA ASN A 93 -0.79 -5.46 -15.84
C ASN A 93 0.31 -5.04 -14.86
N ALA A 94 1.11 -5.99 -14.36
CA ALA A 94 2.23 -5.69 -13.47
C ALA A 94 3.28 -4.80 -14.15
N GLN A 95 3.59 -5.06 -15.41
CA GLN A 95 4.56 -4.27 -16.16
C GLN A 95 4.03 -2.89 -16.56
N TYR A 96 2.75 -2.78 -16.91
CA TYR A 96 2.13 -1.52 -17.35
C TYR A 96 1.89 -0.57 -16.17
N PHE A 97 1.24 -1.04 -15.10
CA PHE A 97 0.83 -0.19 -13.98
C PHE A 97 1.94 0.00 -12.94
N PHE A 98 2.74 -1.03 -12.69
CA PHE A 98 3.74 -1.02 -11.61
C PHE A 98 5.18 -0.99 -12.13
N HIS A 99 5.41 -1.12 -13.45
CA HIS A 99 6.75 -1.21 -14.03
C HIS A 99 7.62 -2.30 -13.40
N VAL A 100 6.98 -3.34 -12.84
CA VAL A 100 7.65 -4.48 -12.20
C VAL A 100 7.47 -5.72 -13.07
N ARG A 101 8.55 -6.51 -13.16
CA ARG A 101 8.54 -7.83 -13.78
C ARG A 101 8.47 -8.92 -12.71
N LEU A 102 7.30 -9.55 -12.55
CA LEU A 102 7.05 -10.56 -11.49
C LEU A 102 7.74 -11.91 -11.74
N TRP A 103 7.92 -12.25 -13.02
CA TRP A 103 8.66 -13.40 -13.54
C TRP A 103 9.16 -13.07 -14.95
N ASP A 104 10.18 -13.78 -15.40
CA ASP A 104 10.71 -13.62 -16.76
C ASP A 104 11.07 -14.96 -17.36
N TYR A 105 10.43 -15.28 -18.49
CA TYR A 105 10.64 -16.51 -19.27
C TYR A 105 11.35 -16.23 -20.60
N SER A 106 12.06 -15.09 -20.71
CA SER A 106 12.77 -14.71 -21.94
C SER A 106 13.84 -15.73 -22.37
N ASP A 107 14.34 -16.54 -21.44
CA ASP A 107 15.29 -17.63 -21.66
C ASP A 107 14.63 -18.96 -22.05
N GLN A 108 13.30 -19.06 -22.04
CA GLN A 108 12.56 -20.29 -22.34
C GLN A 108 12.16 -20.38 -23.82
N ARG A 109 12.09 -21.60 -24.34
CA ARG A 109 11.55 -21.88 -25.69
C ARG A 109 10.03 -21.67 -25.72
N PHE A 110 9.51 -21.24 -26.87
CA PHE A 110 8.08 -20.96 -27.08
C PHE A 110 7.51 -19.96 -26.07
N GLN A 111 8.27 -18.88 -25.81
CA GLN A 111 7.84 -17.78 -24.95
C GLN A 111 7.13 -16.68 -25.74
N TYR A 112 6.28 -15.91 -25.05
CA TYR A 112 5.70 -14.67 -25.58
C TYR A 112 6.05 -13.47 -24.69
N LYS A 113 6.91 -12.58 -25.21
CA LYS A 113 7.45 -11.39 -24.53
C LYS A 113 7.98 -11.67 -23.11
N GLY A 114 8.42 -12.90 -22.87
CA GLY A 114 8.85 -13.48 -21.59
C GLY A 114 7.75 -13.54 -20.50
N HIS A 115 6.49 -13.22 -20.82
CA HIS A 115 5.38 -13.26 -19.84
C HIS A 115 4.80 -14.65 -19.66
N ILE A 116 4.76 -15.46 -20.72
CA ILE A 116 4.31 -16.84 -20.69
C ILE A 116 5.27 -17.69 -21.53
N CYS A 117 5.33 -18.98 -21.26
CA CYS A 117 5.95 -19.94 -22.17
C CYS A 117 5.28 -21.31 -22.03
N LEU A 118 5.40 -22.13 -23.08
CA LEU A 118 4.73 -23.42 -23.15
C LEU A 118 5.08 -24.36 -21.97
N LYS A 119 6.34 -24.34 -21.51
CA LYS A 119 6.80 -25.17 -20.40
C LYS A 119 6.03 -24.90 -19.10
N PHE A 120 5.89 -23.63 -18.72
CA PHE A 120 5.17 -23.25 -17.51
C PHE A 120 3.66 -23.40 -17.69
N SER A 121 3.12 -23.13 -18.88
CA SER A 121 1.72 -23.44 -19.20
C SER A 121 1.37 -24.92 -18.94
N ILE A 122 2.26 -25.86 -19.28
CA ILE A 122 2.05 -27.28 -18.96
C ILE A 122 2.03 -27.52 -17.45
N TYR A 123 2.95 -26.92 -16.69
CA TYR A 123 2.94 -27.02 -15.22
C TYR A 123 1.65 -26.47 -14.62
N TRP A 124 1.12 -25.37 -15.16
CA TRP A 124 -0.13 -24.79 -14.70
C TRP A 124 -1.35 -25.66 -15.01
N ILE A 125 -1.40 -26.33 -16.16
CA ILE A 125 -2.45 -27.33 -16.47
C ILE A 125 -2.40 -28.48 -15.47
N LEU A 126 -1.21 -29.03 -15.20
CA LEU A 126 -1.05 -30.11 -14.22
C LEU A 126 -1.50 -29.66 -12.83
N LEU A 127 -1.12 -28.45 -12.42
CA LEU A 127 -1.57 -27.86 -11.15
C LEU A 127 -3.09 -27.66 -11.11
N ALA A 128 -3.73 -27.30 -12.22
CA ALA A 128 -5.18 -27.17 -12.32
C ALA A 128 -5.90 -28.52 -12.14
N PHE A 129 -5.35 -29.61 -12.67
CA PHE A 129 -5.87 -30.96 -12.41
C PHE A 129 -5.68 -31.40 -10.96
N VAL A 130 -4.51 -31.12 -10.37
CA VAL A 130 -4.29 -31.35 -8.92
C VAL A 130 -5.28 -30.52 -8.10
N PHE A 131 -5.54 -29.29 -8.51
CA PHE A 131 -6.54 -28.45 -7.88
C PHE A 131 -7.93 -29.08 -7.94
N GLU A 132 -8.41 -29.48 -9.13
CA GLU A 132 -9.73 -30.09 -9.32
C GLU A 132 -9.91 -31.38 -8.52
N TYR A 133 -8.97 -32.34 -8.64
CA TYR A 133 -9.19 -33.68 -8.10
C TYR A 133 -8.76 -33.85 -6.65
N PHE A 134 -7.89 -32.98 -6.14
CA PHE A 134 -7.36 -33.10 -4.79
C PHE A 134 -7.72 -31.90 -3.91
N LEU A 135 -7.34 -30.68 -4.30
CA LEU A 135 -7.53 -29.50 -3.42
C LEU A 135 -9.00 -29.09 -3.31
N PHE A 136 -9.75 -29.15 -4.41
CA PHE A 136 -11.12 -28.65 -4.47
C PHE A 136 -12.09 -29.49 -3.62
N PRO A 137 -12.06 -30.84 -3.62
CA PRO A 137 -12.88 -31.66 -2.72
C PRO A 137 -12.56 -31.38 -1.24
N LEU A 138 -11.28 -31.28 -0.87
CA LEU A 138 -10.86 -30.94 0.49
C LEU A 138 -11.36 -29.54 0.89
N TYR A 139 -11.31 -28.59 -0.03
CA TYR A 139 -11.82 -27.25 0.17
C TYR A 139 -13.36 -27.23 0.36
N GLN A 140 -14.10 -28.03 -0.41
CA GLN A 140 -15.56 -28.16 -0.25
C GLN A 140 -15.94 -28.71 1.12
N ILE A 141 -15.16 -29.65 1.66
CA ILE A 141 -15.35 -30.11 3.04
C ILE A 141 -15.08 -28.95 4.00
N LEU A 142 -13.92 -28.30 3.89
CA LEU A 142 -13.53 -27.18 4.76
C LEU A 142 -14.60 -26.09 4.82
N ILE A 143 -15.15 -25.66 3.67
CA ILE A 143 -16.09 -24.54 3.61
C ILE A 143 -17.43 -24.85 4.29
N ILE A 144 -17.84 -26.12 4.31
CA ILE A 144 -19.08 -26.58 4.97
C ILE A 144 -18.90 -26.59 6.49
N TRP A 145 -17.76 -27.08 6.97
CA TRP A 145 -17.49 -27.19 8.41
C TRP A 145 -17.13 -25.86 9.08
N LEU A 146 -16.67 -24.87 8.31
CA LEU A 146 -16.19 -23.61 8.86
C LEU A 146 -17.35 -22.65 9.23
N PRO A 147 -17.45 -22.17 10.48
CA PRO A 147 -18.49 -21.22 10.89
C PRO A 147 -18.38 -19.88 10.15
N HIS A 148 -19.53 -19.22 9.93
CA HIS A 148 -19.59 -17.92 9.24
C HIS A 148 -18.75 -16.83 9.93
N GLY A 149 -18.76 -16.78 11.27
CA GLY A 149 -17.97 -15.80 12.03
C GLY A 149 -16.46 -15.93 11.78
N VAL A 150 -15.95 -17.15 11.67
CA VAL A 150 -14.53 -17.41 11.38
C VAL A 150 -14.19 -16.97 9.95
N LYS A 151 -15.06 -17.24 8.97
CA LYS A 151 -14.87 -16.77 7.60
C LYS A 151 -14.82 -15.25 7.52
N ILE A 152 -15.74 -14.55 8.20
CA ILE A 152 -15.78 -13.09 8.22
C ILE A 152 -14.50 -12.53 8.83
N LEU A 153 -14.08 -13.04 9.99
CA LEU A 153 -12.86 -12.59 10.64
C LEU A 153 -11.63 -12.82 9.76
N PHE A 154 -11.51 -14.01 9.18
CA PHE A 154 -10.40 -14.37 8.30
C PHE A 154 -10.34 -13.46 7.06
N VAL A 155 -11.47 -13.30 6.36
CA VAL A 155 -11.57 -12.41 5.19
C VAL A 155 -11.24 -10.98 5.59
N GLY A 156 -11.81 -10.48 6.68
CA GLY A 156 -11.57 -9.12 7.16
C GLY A 156 -10.08 -8.85 7.39
N VAL A 157 -9.40 -9.73 8.13
CA VAL A 157 -7.96 -9.59 8.41
C VAL A 157 -7.13 -9.65 7.13
N VAL A 158 -7.29 -10.71 6.32
CA VAL A 158 -6.45 -10.93 5.14
C VAL A 158 -6.71 -9.87 4.07
N ALA A 159 -7.97 -9.52 3.80
CA ALA A 159 -8.31 -8.50 2.82
C ALA A 159 -7.85 -7.10 3.26
N SER A 160 -7.95 -6.75 4.54
CA SER A 160 -7.40 -5.49 5.06
C SER A 160 -5.87 -5.44 4.92
N MET A 161 -5.17 -6.53 5.22
CA MET A 161 -3.72 -6.60 5.03
C MET A 161 -3.34 -6.42 3.55
N MET A 162 -4.01 -7.14 2.64
CA MET A 162 -3.80 -7.01 1.19
C MET A 162 -4.07 -5.58 0.70
N PHE A 163 -5.14 -4.96 1.18
CA PHE A 163 -5.52 -3.59 0.80
C PHE A 163 -4.47 -2.58 1.26
N ILE A 164 -4.01 -2.67 2.51
CA ILE A 164 -2.96 -1.78 3.05
C ILE A 164 -1.68 -1.93 2.24
N ASP A 165 -1.25 -3.15 1.94
CA ASP A 165 0.01 -3.39 1.22
C ASP A 165 -0.06 -2.91 -0.25
N LEU A 166 -1.20 -3.14 -0.92
CA LEU A 166 -1.46 -2.59 -2.25
C LEU A 166 -1.51 -1.05 -2.23
N ALA A 167 -2.11 -0.45 -1.21
CA ALA A 167 -2.15 1.01 -1.05
C ALA A 167 -0.73 1.55 -0.86
N VAL A 168 0.07 0.97 0.03
CA VAL A 168 1.48 1.36 0.25
C VAL A 168 2.30 1.24 -1.03
N LEU A 169 2.15 0.14 -1.77
CA LEU A 169 2.81 -0.04 -3.06
C LEU A 169 2.40 1.05 -4.07
N SER A 170 1.10 1.30 -4.20
CA SER A 170 0.57 2.26 -5.18
C SER A 170 1.01 3.68 -4.84
N VAL A 171 1.01 4.04 -3.56
CA VAL A 171 1.54 5.30 -2.99
C VAL A 171 3.03 5.42 -3.27
N GLY A 172 3.81 4.37 -3.01
CA GLY A 172 5.25 4.34 -3.30
C GLY A 172 5.55 4.51 -4.78
N GLN A 173 4.84 3.80 -5.65
CA GLN A 173 4.97 3.96 -7.10
C GLN A 173 4.60 5.39 -7.52
N PHE A 174 3.46 5.90 -7.05
CA PHE A 174 3.05 7.26 -7.33
C PHE A 174 4.05 8.30 -6.83
N LEU A 175 4.79 8.06 -5.74
CA LEU A 175 5.80 8.95 -5.19
C LEU A 175 7.19 8.83 -5.81
N PHE A 176 7.57 7.66 -6.30
CA PHE A 176 8.97 7.37 -6.63
C PHE A 176 9.18 6.91 -8.08
N ALA A 177 8.11 6.59 -8.84
CA ALA A 177 8.22 6.09 -10.21
C ALA A 177 8.53 7.19 -11.23
N ASN A 178 7.94 8.38 -11.09
CA ASN A 178 8.37 9.55 -11.86
C ASN A 178 9.58 10.18 -11.17
N LYS A 179 10.78 9.73 -11.53
CA LYS A 179 12.00 10.43 -11.14
C LYS A 179 12.06 11.76 -11.88
N TRP A 180 12.09 12.85 -11.13
CA TRP A 180 12.40 14.16 -11.68
C TRP A 180 13.84 14.17 -12.18
N THR A 181 14.10 14.94 -13.23
CA THR A 181 15.47 15.24 -13.67
C THR A 181 16.17 16.04 -12.57
N LYS A 182 17.51 15.99 -12.51
CA LYS A 182 18.29 16.78 -11.53
C LYS A 182 17.94 18.27 -11.53
N LYS A 183 17.60 18.82 -12.70
CA LYS A 183 17.20 20.22 -12.86
C LYS A 183 15.82 20.48 -12.23
N GLU A 184 14.86 19.59 -12.45
CA GLU A 184 13.53 19.66 -11.82
C GLU A 184 13.63 19.47 -10.31
N GLU A 185 14.45 18.52 -9.85
CA GLU A 185 14.69 18.31 -8.41
C GLU A 185 15.18 19.59 -7.74
N ALA A 186 16.18 20.26 -8.32
CA ALA A 186 16.71 21.52 -7.79
C ALA A 186 15.66 22.64 -7.77
N ALA A 187 14.86 22.77 -8.85
CA ALA A 187 13.79 23.76 -8.92
C ALA A 187 12.71 23.51 -7.85
N ILE A 188 12.34 22.25 -7.65
CA ILE A 188 11.30 21.86 -6.69
C ILE A 188 11.80 22.01 -5.25
N GLU A 189 13.07 21.69 -4.98
CA GLU A 189 13.72 21.96 -3.69
C GLU A 189 13.74 23.46 -3.39
N THR A 190 14.03 24.30 -4.38
CA THR A 190 14.03 25.77 -4.24
C THR A 190 12.64 26.29 -3.91
N GLU A 191 11.61 25.87 -4.65
CA GLU A 191 10.21 26.25 -4.42
C GLU A 191 9.72 25.86 -3.01
N PHE A 192 10.10 24.67 -2.53
CA PHE A 192 9.81 24.25 -1.17
C PHE A 192 10.47 25.16 -0.14
N LEU A 193 11.78 25.42 -0.30
CA LEU A 193 12.56 26.24 0.63
C LEU A 193 12.02 27.66 0.71
N GLU A 194 11.72 28.30 -0.43
CA GLU A 194 11.14 29.64 -0.49
C GLU A 194 9.79 29.72 0.24
N THR A 195 8.96 28.67 0.08
CA THR A 195 7.65 28.59 0.75
C THR A 195 7.79 28.34 2.26
N ALA A 196 8.74 27.49 2.65
CA ALA A 196 8.93 27.04 4.02
C ALA A 196 9.68 28.06 4.89
N ALA A 197 10.64 28.79 4.32
CA ALA A 197 11.57 29.65 5.04
C ALA A 197 10.89 30.65 5.99
N PRO A 198 9.82 31.40 5.61
CA PRO A 198 9.18 32.35 6.52
C PRO A 198 8.62 31.72 7.79
N LEU A 199 8.15 30.47 7.71
CA LEU A 199 7.65 29.73 8.88
C LEU A 199 8.79 29.06 9.64
N LEU A 200 9.74 28.46 8.94
CA LEU A 200 10.90 27.82 9.56
C LEU A 200 11.79 28.81 10.29
N ASP A 201 11.81 30.08 9.89
CA ASP A 201 12.54 31.14 10.58
C ASP A 201 11.82 31.75 11.77
N ASN A 202 10.52 31.50 11.90
CA ASN A 202 9.74 31.99 13.02
C ASN A 202 10.20 31.33 14.34
N PRO A 203 10.51 32.10 15.40
CA PRO A 203 10.98 31.55 16.68
C PRO A 203 10.01 30.52 17.30
N THR A 204 8.70 30.71 17.11
CA THR A 204 7.66 29.81 17.62
C THR A 204 7.71 28.44 16.95
N VAL A 205 7.99 28.40 15.65
CA VAL A 205 8.13 27.14 14.90
C VAL A 205 9.50 26.52 15.20
N LYS A 206 10.59 27.31 15.26
CA LYS A 206 11.93 26.84 15.66
C LYS A 206 11.92 26.18 17.04
N ALA A 207 11.10 26.67 17.98
CA ALA A 207 10.96 26.09 19.31
C ALA A 207 10.52 24.62 19.31
N LEU A 208 9.89 24.12 18.24
CA LEU A 208 9.54 22.69 18.10
C LEU A 208 10.77 21.76 18.12
N SER A 209 11.98 22.28 17.87
CA SER A 209 13.23 21.52 17.99
C SER A 209 13.53 21.06 19.42
N GLN A 210 12.94 21.74 20.42
CA GLN A 210 13.15 21.44 21.83
C GLN A 210 12.20 20.33 22.34
N TYR A 211 11.21 19.93 21.54
CA TYR A 211 10.19 18.96 21.95
C TYR A 211 10.34 17.66 21.19
N ASN A 212 10.34 16.54 21.92
CA ASN A 212 10.40 15.21 21.32
C ASN A 212 9.06 14.85 20.67
N HIS A 213 9.12 14.18 19.52
CA HIS A 213 7.98 13.55 18.86
C HIS A 213 8.02 12.03 19.11
N HIS A 214 8.96 11.30 18.49
CA HIS A 214 9.16 9.85 18.68
C HIS A 214 10.65 9.45 18.58
N ARG A 215 11.09 8.48 19.40
CA ARG A 215 12.42 7.80 19.34
C ARG A 215 13.64 8.73 19.12
N GLY A 216 13.64 9.91 19.74
CA GLY A 216 14.75 10.88 19.65
C GLY A 216 14.68 11.84 18.46
N LYS A 217 13.62 11.79 17.65
CA LYS A 217 13.31 12.80 16.62
C LYS A 217 12.57 13.98 17.23
N THR A 218 12.99 15.20 16.89
CA THR A 218 12.31 16.41 17.35
C THR A 218 11.01 16.63 16.59
N ARG A 219 10.07 17.39 17.18
CA ARG A 219 8.81 17.74 16.52
C ARG A 219 9.06 18.64 15.31
N LEU A 220 10.12 19.45 15.33
CA LEU A 220 10.54 20.23 14.16
C LEU A 220 10.96 19.34 12.99
N ASP A 221 11.74 18.28 13.26
CA ASP A 221 12.16 17.36 12.20
C ASP A 221 10.97 16.60 11.61
N HIS A 222 10.00 16.22 12.45
CA HIS A 222 8.75 15.58 12.01
C HIS A 222 7.96 16.47 11.06
N VAL A 223 7.63 17.70 11.48
CA VAL A 223 6.81 18.60 10.64
C VAL A 223 7.53 18.99 9.35
N LYS A 224 8.87 19.12 9.36
CA LYS A 224 9.67 19.36 8.14
C LYS A 224 9.54 18.20 7.15
N GLU A 225 9.64 16.97 7.65
CA GLU A 225 9.53 15.79 6.80
C GLU A 225 8.13 15.61 6.24
N VAL A 226 7.09 15.77 7.08
CA VAL A 226 5.69 15.74 6.63
C VAL A 226 5.47 16.82 5.57
N ALA A 227 5.91 18.05 5.81
CA ALA A 227 5.77 19.15 4.85
C ALA A 227 6.46 18.85 3.52
N TRP A 228 7.70 18.34 3.55
CA TRP A 228 8.44 18.00 2.34
C TRP A 228 7.74 16.90 1.54
N LEU A 229 7.41 15.77 2.19
CA LEU A 229 6.77 14.65 1.50
C LEU A 229 5.37 15.04 0.96
N SER A 230 4.57 15.76 1.75
CA SER A 230 3.27 16.26 1.30
C SER A 230 3.41 17.25 0.14
N PHE A 231 4.44 18.09 0.12
CA PHE A 231 4.72 18.98 -1.00
C PHE A 231 5.04 18.21 -2.28
N LEU A 232 5.85 17.16 -2.21
CA LEU A 232 6.11 16.27 -3.37
C LEU A 232 4.81 15.65 -3.92
N TRP A 233 3.92 15.21 -3.03
CA TRP A 233 2.58 14.74 -3.40
C TRP A 233 1.76 15.85 -4.05
N GLY A 234 1.77 17.04 -3.46
CA GLY A 234 1.09 18.22 -3.98
C GLY A 234 1.52 18.55 -5.41
N LYS A 235 2.83 18.52 -5.70
CA LYS A 235 3.37 18.75 -7.05
C LYS A 235 2.85 17.73 -8.06
N ARG A 236 2.80 16.45 -7.70
CA ARG A 236 2.33 15.39 -8.60
C ARG A 236 0.83 15.43 -8.85
N LEU A 237 0.06 15.85 -7.85
CA LEU A 237 -1.39 15.97 -7.93
C LEU A 237 -1.85 17.35 -8.41
N SER A 238 -0.91 18.25 -8.76
CA SER A 238 -1.17 19.63 -9.17
C SER A 238 -2.04 20.39 -8.15
N LEU A 239 -1.76 20.20 -6.86
CA LEU A 239 -2.46 20.84 -5.75
C LEU A 239 -1.78 22.14 -5.32
N ASP A 240 -2.43 22.86 -4.41
CA ASP A 240 -1.90 24.07 -3.79
C ASP A 240 -0.76 23.73 -2.82
N CYS A 241 0.45 23.73 -3.38
CA CYS A 241 1.67 23.36 -2.68
C CYS A 241 2.02 24.34 -1.56
N SER A 242 1.67 25.62 -1.69
CA SER A 242 1.89 26.62 -0.66
C SER A 242 1.07 26.32 0.59
N ALA A 243 -0.23 26.06 0.43
CA ALA A 243 -1.09 25.67 1.53
C ALA A 243 -0.65 24.35 2.19
N ILE A 244 -0.19 23.37 1.39
CA ILE A 244 0.37 22.11 1.92
C ILE A 244 1.57 22.38 2.82
N VAL A 245 2.59 23.09 2.33
CA VAL A 245 3.82 23.35 3.10
C VAL A 245 3.50 24.12 4.38
N ARG A 246 2.71 25.19 4.27
CA ARG A 246 2.37 26.04 5.42
C ARG A 246 1.51 25.30 6.44
N GLY A 247 0.48 24.59 6.01
CA GLY A 247 -0.38 23.79 6.88
C GLY A 247 0.39 22.64 7.55
N ALA A 248 1.23 21.93 6.81
CA ALA A 248 2.02 20.82 7.34
C ALA A 248 3.10 21.28 8.33
N LEU A 249 3.76 22.42 8.12
CA LEU A 249 4.72 22.95 9.11
C LEU A 249 4.07 23.35 10.44
N LEU A 250 2.76 23.60 10.44
CA LEU A 250 2.00 24.13 11.58
C LEU A 250 1.06 23.11 12.22
N HIS A 251 0.88 21.91 11.63
CA HIS A 251 -0.13 20.94 12.08
C HIS A 251 0.11 20.45 13.52
N ASP A 252 1.38 20.37 13.90
CA ASP A 252 1.87 19.84 15.19
C ASP A 252 2.43 20.93 16.11
N LEU A 253 1.94 22.18 15.97
CA LEU A 253 2.43 23.35 16.69
C LEU A 253 1.96 23.40 18.15
N PHE A 254 2.48 22.51 19.00
CA PHE A 254 2.27 22.50 20.45
C PHE A 254 3.58 22.24 21.21
N PHE A 255 3.63 22.71 22.46
CA PHE A 255 4.87 22.91 23.24
C PHE A 255 4.84 22.18 24.58
N TYR A 256 4.47 20.90 24.58
CA TYR A 256 4.50 20.03 25.75
C TYR A 256 4.84 18.59 25.34
N ASP A 257 5.26 17.78 26.31
CA ASP A 257 5.42 16.34 26.16
C ASP A 257 4.08 15.64 26.39
N TRP A 258 3.48 15.06 25.35
CA TRP A 258 2.15 14.46 25.44
C TRP A 258 2.11 13.15 26.25
N LEU A 259 3.26 12.52 26.54
CA LEU A 259 3.33 11.31 27.36
C LEU A 259 3.31 11.62 28.86
N ARG A 260 3.79 12.81 29.24
CA ARG A 260 3.99 13.21 30.64
C ARG A 260 3.15 14.41 31.06
N GLU A 261 2.77 15.24 30.11
CA GLU A 261 2.15 16.54 30.29
C GLU A 261 0.97 16.73 29.32
N GLY A 262 0.27 17.87 29.47
CA GLY A 262 -0.76 18.29 28.53
C GLY A 262 -2.15 17.68 28.77
N PRO A 263 -3.09 17.94 27.85
CA PRO A 263 -4.48 17.57 28.03
C PRO A 263 -4.72 16.07 27.80
N ARG A 264 -5.60 15.47 28.62
CA ARG A 264 -6.13 14.12 28.36
C ARG A 264 -6.75 14.03 26.97
N LEU A 265 -6.69 12.84 26.37
CA LEU A 265 -7.15 12.57 24.99
C LEU A 265 -6.42 13.45 23.96
N HIS A 266 -5.10 13.53 24.08
CA HIS A 266 -4.23 14.37 23.24
C HIS A 266 -4.52 14.25 21.73
N GLY A 267 -4.66 13.03 21.21
CA GLY A 267 -4.96 12.77 19.79
C GLY A 267 -6.24 13.42 19.26
N PHE A 268 -7.22 13.71 20.14
CA PHE A 268 -8.50 14.36 19.80
C PHE A 268 -8.51 15.87 20.10
N ARG A 269 -7.40 16.43 20.58
CA ARG A 269 -7.36 17.81 21.08
C ARG A 269 -6.22 18.64 20.49
N HIS A 270 -5.06 18.05 20.21
CA HIS A 270 -3.89 18.82 19.82
C HIS A 270 -4.10 19.55 18.49
N HIS A 271 -4.83 18.97 17.51
CA HIS A 271 -5.15 19.67 16.27
C HIS A 271 -5.84 21.03 16.50
N ASN A 272 -6.69 21.18 17.54
CA ASN A 272 -7.29 22.46 17.91
C ASN A 272 -6.29 23.39 18.61
N ILE A 273 -5.37 22.84 19.40
CA ILE A 273 -4.30 23.59 20.08
C ILE A 273 -3.32 24.13 19.06
N SER A 274 -2.84 23.27 18.15
CA SER A 274 -1.99 23.62 17.02
C SER A 274 -2.64 24.69 16.16
N LEU A 275 -3.94 24.57 15.82
CA LEU A 275 -4.65 25.60 15.06
C LEU A 275 -4.68 26.94 15.80
N LYS A 276 -4.96 26.93 17.11
CA LYS A 276 -4.97 28.16 17.93
C LYS A 276 -3.59 28.81 18.00
N ASN A 277 -2.52 28.01 18.07
CA ASN A 277 -1.15 28.51 18.08
C ASN A 277 -0.74 29.03 16.70
N ALA A 278 -1.09 28.32 15.63
CA ALA A 278 -0.75 28.68 14.25
C ALA A 278 -1.36 30.02 13.85
N ARG A 279 -2.61 30.31 14.26
CA ARG A 279 -3.26 31.61 14.07
C ARG A 279 -2.55 32.79 14.74
N LYS A 280 -1.71 32.53 15.75
CA LYS A 280 -0.87 33.57 16.38
C LYS A 280 0.44 33.78 15.64
N VAL A 281 0.90 32.79 14.87
CA VAL A 281 2.16 32.82 14.14
C VAL A 281 1.99 33.52 12.79
N THR A 282 0.91 33.23 12.06
CA THR A 282 0.68 33.75 10.72
C THR A 282 -0.81 33.80 10.40
N PHE A 283 -1.18 34.57 9.38
CA PHE A 283 -2.51 34.50 8.81
C PHE A 283 -2.70 33.16 8.08
N LEU A 284 -3.85 32.51 8.28
CA LEU A 284 -4.17 31.21 7.71
C LEU A 284 -5.33 31.31 6.73
N SER A 285 -5.17 30.68 5.56
CA SER A 285 -6.28 30.43 4.64
C SER A 285 -7.20 29.32 5.18
N LYS A 286 -8.44 29.26 4.70
CA LYS A 286 -9.40 28.19 5.08
C LYS A 286 -8.85 26.78 4.81
N LYS A 287 -8.01 26.63 3.80
CA LYS A 287 -7.37 25.38 3.44
C LYS A 287 -6.28 24.99 4.44
N GLU A 288 -5.41 25.93 4.81
CA GLU A 288 -4.38 25.73 5.83
C GLU A 288 -4.99 25.40 7.20
N GLU A 289 -6.08 26.10 7.58
CA GLU A 289 -6.81 25.79 8.81
C GLU A 289 -7.39 24.36 8.79
N ASP A 290 -7.92 23.93 7.65
CA ASP A 290 -8.46 22.57 7.50
C ASP A 290 -7.35 21.52 7.57
N ILE A 291 -6.20 21.74 6.91
CA ILE A 291 -5.01 20.88 7.02
C ILE A 291 -4.64 20.68 8.49
N ILE A 292 -4.44 21.77 9.24
CA ILE A 292 -4.04 21.71 10.65
C ILE A 292 -5.12 21.03 11.50
N LYS A 293 -6.40 21.33 11.26
CA LYS A 293 -7.50 20.81 12.07
C LYS A 293 -7.81 19.33 11.81
N LYS A 294 -7.47 18.81 10.63
CA LYS A 294 -7.92 17.50 10.12
C LYS A 294 -6.82 16.49 9.87
N HIS A 295 -5.56 16.84 10.12
CA HIS A 295 -4.42 15.93 9.86
C HIS A 295 -4.54 14.58 10.60
N MET A 296 -5.22 14.53 11.76
CA MET A 296 -5.44 13.30 12.52
C MET A 296 -6.60 12.43 12.00
N TRP A 297 -7.21 12.71 10.84
CA TRP A 297 -8.19 11.79 10.28
C TRP A 297 -7.51 10.44 9.92
N PRO A 298 -8.14 9.27 10.16
CA PRO A 298 -9.51 9.04 10.61
C PRO A 298 -9.72 9.01 12.13
N LEU A 299 -8.70 9.24 12.96
CA LEU A 299 -8.86 9.34 14.41
C LEU A 299 -9.83 10.48 14.77
N THR A 300 -9.70 11.63 14.13
CA THR A 300 -10.76 12.65 14.13
C THR A 300 -11.83 12.28 13.12
N ILE A 301 -13.04 11.95 13.58
CA ILE A 301 -14.11 11.35 12.77
C ILE A 301 -14.53 12.22 11.56
N ILE A 302 -14.47 13.55 11.69
CA ILE A 302 -14.90 14.45 10.62
C ILE A 302 -13.81 14.53 9.54
N PRO A 303 -14.08 14.11 8.29
CA PRO A 303 -13.07 14.06 7.24
C PRO A 303 -12.53 15.44 6.82
N PRO A 304 -11.34 15.48 6.22
CA PRO A 304 -10.80 16.68 5.59
C PRO A 304 -11.69 17.19 4.45
N ARG A 305 -11.71 18.51 4.23
CA ARG A 305 -12.52 19.15 3.18
C ARG A 305 -11.76 19.28 1.86
N TYR A 306 -10.45 19.47 1.92
CA TYR A 306 -9.61 19.74 0.77
C TYR A 306 -8.69 18.55 0.45
N PRO A 307 -8.37 18.28 -0.83
CA PRO A 307 -7.41 17.25 -1.22
C PRO A 307 -6.04 17.42 -0.53
N GLU A 308 -5.59 18.66 -0.35
CA GLU A 308 -4.35 18.99 0.36
C GLU A 308 -4.36 18.49 1.81
N SER A 309 -5.51 18.63 2.49
CA SER A 309 -5.69 18.14 3.85
C SER A 309 -5.63 16.62 3.93
N PHE A 310 -6.17 15.90 2.94
CA PHE A 310 -6.00 14.45 2.85
C PHE A 310 -4.54 14.06 2.66
N VAL A 311 -3.81 14.74 1.76
CA VAL A 311 -2.39 14.48 1.53
C VAL A 311 -1.59 14.64 2.82
N VAL A 312 -1.78 15.74 3.55
CA VAL A 312 -1.04 15.97 4.81
C VAL A 312 -1.42 14.94 5.87
N SER A 313 -2.70 14.60 5.99
CA SER A 313 -3.18 13.60 6.95
C SER A 313 -2.59 12.20 6.72
N PHE A 314 -2.55 11.74 5.46
CA PHE A 314 -1.95 10.45 5.12
C PHE A 314 -0.44 10.43 5.30
N VAL A 315 0.25 11.50 4.88
CA VAL A 315 1.71 11.60 5.03
C VAL A 315 2.10 11.67 6.50
N ASP A 316 1.38 12.42 7.32
CA ASP A 316 1.61 12.48 8.77
C ASP A 316 1.46 11.11 9.43
N THR A 317 0.36 10.40 9.12
CA THR A 317 0.14 9.03 9.62
C THR A 317 1.27 8.09 9.19
N PHE A 318 1.72 8.18 7.93
CA PHE A 318 2.83 7.39 7.40
C PHE A 318 4.14 7.68 8.12
N CYS A 319 4.51 8.96 8.26
CA CYS A 319 5.72 9.38 8.96
C CYS A 319 5.71 8.94 10.43
N SER A 320 4.61 9.19 11.14
CA SER A 320 4.43 8.81 12.55
C SER A 320 4.52 7.29 12.74
N THR A 321 3.88 6.52 11.86
CA THR A 321 3.95 5.04 11.89
C THR A 321 5.36 4.55 11.61
N ARG A 322 6.05 5.12 10.61
CA ARG A 322 7.41 4.74 10.25
C ARG A 322 8.40 5.08 11.36
N ASP A 323 8.25 6.23 12.01
CA ASP A 323 9.09 6.66 13.13
C ASP A 323 8.85 5.79 14.38
N TYR A 324 7.64 5.24 14.53
CA TYR A 324 7.30 4.28 15.58
C TYR A 324 7.89 2.88 15.33
N ILE A 325 7.99 2.44 14.07
CA ILE A 325 8.48 1.09 13.71
C ILE A 325 10.01 1.08 13.53
N GLY A 326 10.59 2.12 12.92
CA GLY A 326 11.99 2.19 12.53
C GLY A 326 12.98 2.26 13.70
N SER A 327 14.02 1.42 13.66
CA SER A 327 15.25 1.61 14.44
C SER A 327 16.05 2.77 13.83
N SER A 328 16.78 3.52 14.65
CA SER A 328 17.51 4.79 14.41
C SER A 328 18.52 4.85 13.23
N LYS A 329 18.46 3.97 12.23
CA LYS A 329 19.44 3.85 11.15
C LYS A 329 19.02 4.42 9.79
N GLY A 330 17.83 4.99 9.67
CA GLY A 330 17.42 5.75 8.49
C GLY A 330 17.14 7.20 8.87
N LYS A 331 18.19 8.02 9.05
CA LYS A 331 17.99 9.47 8.92
C LYS A 331 17.53 9.70 7.49
N GLY A 332 16.22 9.88 7.27
CA GLY A 332 15.77 10.65 6.12
C GLY A 332 16.58 11.95 6.12
N ASP A 333 17.03 12.39 4.96
CA ASP A 333 17.97 13.49 4.77
C ASP A 333 17.35 14.86 5.18
N CYS A 334 16.91 15.00 6.45
CA CYS A 334 16.48 16.26 7.05
C CYS A 334 17.65 17.25 7.20
N SER A 335 18.89 16.76 7.06
CA SER A 335 20.10 17.58 6.93
C SER A 335 20.11 18.48 5.70
N ARG A 336 19.27 18.23 4.68
CA ARG A 336 19.17 19.11 3.50
C ARG A 336 18.53 20.47 3.76
N PHE A 337 17.72 20.61 4.81
CA PHE A 337 16.86 21.78 5.01
C PHE A 337 17.27 22.64 6.22
N THR A 338 18.57 22.70 6.52
CA THR A 338 19.14 23.73 7.40
C THR A 338 19.39 24.99 6.58
N VAL A 339 18.59 26.03 6.83
CA VAL A 339 18.88 27.38 6.37
C VAL A 339 20.15 27.83 7.08
N HIS A 340 21.27 27.83 6.36
CA HIS A 340 22.49 28.45 6.84
C HIS A 340 22.30 29.96 6.78
N SER A 341 22.30 30.59 7.95
CA SER A 341 22.30 32.04 8.14
C SER A 341 23.58 32.67 7.61
#